data_AF-A0A4Q9KUS8-F1
#
_entry.id   AF-A0A4Q9KUS8-F1
#
_cell.length_a   1.000
_cell.length_b   1.000
_cell.length_c   1.000
_cell.angle_alpha   90.00
_cell.angle_beta   90.00
_cell.angle_gamma   90.00
#
_symmetry.space_group_name_H-M   'P 1'
#
loop_
_entity.id
_entity.type
_entity.pdbx_description
1 polymer ?
#
loop_
_entity_poly.entity_id
_entity_poly.type
_entity_poly.pdbx_seq_one_letter_code
_entity_poly.pdbx_strand_id
1 'polypeptide(L)'
;MLGHDYTRRHNEVVRCLHLLLLNRYKFKSSKRIRSHSVQEILDNEYAEIRVDTRIKTDVKIRNNRPDIFILDKKKNKITLIEVGITSQDSLQIVETEKLRKYDLLANELGLIYRCSVEIIPYVMTWDGIV
;
A
#
# COMPACT_ATOMS: atom_id res chain seq x y z
N MET A 1 -8.48 -23.77 -3.62
CA MET A 1 -7.43 -23.35 -4.57
C MET A 1 -7.47 -21.84 -4.86
N LEU A 2 -8.61 -21.26 -5.23
CA LEU A 2 -8.74 -19.82 -5.60
C LEU A 2 -8.18 -18.81 -4.57
N GLY A 3 -8.44 -18.99 -3.27
CA GLY A 3 -7.97 -18.06 -2.23
C GLY A 3 -6.45 -18.07 -2.02
N HIS A 4 -5.78 -19.21 -2.23
CA HIS A 4 -4.33 -19.30 -2.11
C HIS A 4 -3.63 -18.58 -3.28
N ASP A 5 -4.16 -18.72 -4.50
CA ASP A 5 -3.63 -18.04 -5.67
C ASP A 5 -3.84 -16.52 -5.61
N TYR A 6 -5.00 -16.07 -5.10
CA TYR A 6 -5.25 -14.66 -4.83
C TYR A 6 -4.21 -14.08 -3.87
N THR A 7 -4.08 -14.65 -2.67
CA THR A 7 -3.18 -14.12 -1.62
C THR A 7 -1.72 -14.15 -2.07
N ARG A 8 -1.30 -15.21 -2.76
CA ARG A 8 0.05 -15.29 -3.31
C ARG A 8 0.32 -14.15 -4.29
N ARG A 9 -0.58 -13.93 -5.26
CA ARG A 9 -0.43 -12.86 -6.24
C ARG A 9 -0.45 -11.48 -5.57
N HIS A 10 -1.38 -11.24 -4.64
CA HIS A 10 -1.44 -9.98 -3.89
C HIS A 10 -0.11 -9.70 -3.20
N ASN A 11 0.44 -10.69 -2.49
CA ASN A 11 1.74 -10.57 -1.84
C ASN A 11 2.90 -10.35 -2.83
N GLU A 12 2.89 -11.00 -4.00
CA GLU A 12 3.89 -10.77 -5.05
C GLU A 12 3.85 -9.32 -5.55
N VAL A 13 2.65 -8.74 -5.69
CA VAL A 13 2.44 -7.36 -6.12
C VAL A 13 2.91 -6.37 -5.06
N VAL A 14 2.50 -6.57 -3.80
CA VAL A 14 2.98 -5.76 -2.66
C VAL A 14 4.50 -5.81 -2.60
N ARG A 15 5.12 -6.98 -2.81
CA ARG A 15 6.57 -7.12 -2.84
C ARG A 15 7.23 -6.32 -3.97
N CYS A 16 6.62 -6.31 -5.16
CA CYS A 16 7.12 -5.51 -6.29
C CYS A 16 7.01 -4.02 -6.03
N LEU A 17 5.86 -3.56 -5.53
CA LEU A 17 5.63 -2.16 -5.17
C LEU A 17 6.58 -1.72 -4.06
N HIS A 18 6.76 -2.54 -3.02
CA HIS A 18 7.71 -2.28 -1.95
C HIS A 18 9.12 -2.06 -2.52
N LEU A 19 9.62 -2.95 -3.39
CA LEU A 19 10.94 -2.78 -4.00
C LEU A 19 11.06 -1.48 -4.82
N LEU A 20 10.03 -1.17 -5.63
CA LEU A 20 9.99 0.05 -6.43
C LEU A 20 10.08 1.30 -5.56
N LEU A 21 9.32 1.34 -4.46
CA LEU A 21 9.31 2.45 -3.52
C LEU A 21 10.65 2.60 -2.80
N LEU A 22 11.27 1.50 -2.38
CA LEU A 22 12.61 1.54 -1.78
C LEU A 22 13.63 2.19 -2.72
N ASN A 23 13.62 1.80 -4.01
CA ASN A 23 14.52 2.39 -5.00
C ASN A 23 14.24 3.87 -5.21
N ARG A 24 12.96 4.27 -5.29
CA ARG A 24 12.54 5.67 -5.46
C ARG A 24 12.98 6.57 -4.30
N TYR A 25 12.89 6.06 -3.07
CA TYR A 25 13.24 6.79 -1.85
C TYR A 25 14.67 6.51 -1.36
N LYS A 26 15.53 5.95 -2.23
CA LYS A 26 16.96 5.72 -1.99
C LYS A 26 17.26 4.86 -0.75
N PHE A 27 16.36 3.95 -0.40
CA PHE A 27 16.64 2.93 0.61
C PHE A 27 17.67 1.93 0.08
N LYS A 28 18.44 1.34 1.00
CA LYS A 28 19.30 0.20 0.67
C LYS A 28 18.42 -1.02 0.40
N SER A 29 18.37 -1.46 -0.85
CA SER A 29 17.53 -2.56 -1.32
C SER A 29 18.31 -3.52 -2.22
N SER A 30 17.75 -4.72 -2.46
CA SER A 30 18.27 -5.61 -3.50
C SER A 30 17.89 -5.11 -4.90
N LYS A 31 18.78 -5.25 -5.89
CA LYS A 31 18.48 -4.90 -7.29
C LYS A 31 17.52 -5.89 -7.97
N ARG A 32 17.29 -7.07 -7.38
CA ARG A 32 16.52 -8.16 -8.01
C ARG A 32 15.37 -8.60 -7.12
N ILE A 33 14.16 -8.70 -7.71
CA ILE A 33 12.94 -9.11 -7.01
C ILE A 33 13.05 -10.49 -6.36
N ARG A 34 13.77 -11.44 -6.97
CA ARG A 34 13.92 -12.82 -6.45
C ARG A 34 14.55 -12.86 -5.05
N SER A 35 15.47 -11.94 -4.77
CA SER A 35 16.17 -11.83 -3.49
C SER A 35 15.57 -10.77 -2.56
N HIS A 36 14.48 -10.11 -2.96
CA HIS A 36 13.87 -9.05 -2.17
C HIS A 36 12.94 -9.63 -1.11
N SER A 37 13.15 -9.23 0.14
CA SER A 37 12.27 -9.50 1.27
C SER A 37 11.53 -8.23 1.66
N VAL A 38 10.23 -8.34 1.94
CA VAL A 38 9.44 -7.24 2.47
C VAL A 38 9.82 -7.01 3.92
N GLN A 39 10.12 -5.77 4.27
CA GLN A 39 10.34 -5.33 5.64
C GLN A 39 9.13 -4.51 6.07
N GLU A 40 8.64 -4.73 7.29
CA GLU A 40 7.39 -4.12 7.75
C GLU A 40 7.49 -2.61 7.91
N ILE A 41 8.62 -2.10 8.42
CA ILE A 41 8.84 -0.68 8.65
C ILE A 41 10.28 -0.33 8.24
N LEU A 42 10.41 0.69 7.41
CA LEU A 42 11.68 1.25 6.97
C LEU A 42 11.60 2.77 7.04
N ASP A 43 12.62 3.39 7.61
CA ASP A 43 12.70 4.83 7.80
C ASP A 43 14.07 5.36 7.36
N ASN A 44 14.09 6.46 6.61
CA ASN A 44 15.32 7.18 6.28
C ASN A 44 15.06 8.70 6.22
N GLU A 45 16.05 9.47 5.76
CA GLU A 45 15.94 10.93 5.67
C GLU A 45 14.90 11.45 4.64
N TYR A 46 14.46 10.59 3.70
CA TYR A 46 13.52 10.96 2.62
C TYR A 46 12.09 10.52 2.92
N ALA A 47 11.90 9.31 3.46
CA ALA A 47 10.59 8.76 3.68
C ALA A 47 10.55 7.74 4.82
N GLU A 48 9.34 7.47 5.29
CA GLU A 48 8.99 6.29 6.06
C GLU A 48 8.07 5.41 5.20
N ILE A 49 8.38 4.12 5.07
CA ILE A 49 7.57 3.15 4.35
C ILE A 49 7.19 2.05 5.34
N ARG A 50 5.88 1.76 5.44
CA ARG A 50 5.38 0.65 6.23
C ARG A 50 4.53 -0.28 5.37
N VAL A 51 4.68 -1.59 5.53
CA VAL A 51 3.94 -2.60 4.78
C VAL A 51 3.13 -3.46 5.73
N ASP A 52 1.82 -3.56 5.47
CA ASP A 52 0.88 -4.37 6.23
C ASP A 52 0.97 -4.13 7.77
N THR A 53 1.15 -2.87 8.18
CA THR A 53 1.25 -2.48 9.60
C THR A 53 0.02 -1.70 10.04
N ARG A 54 -0.39 -1.89 11.30
CA ARG A 54 -1.47 -1.08 11.89
C ARG A 54 -0.95 0.31 12.23
N ILE A 55 -1.68 1.32 11.79
CA ILE A 55 -1.42 2.71 12.11
C ILE A 55 -2.22 3.08 13.36
N LYS A 56 -1.51 3.62 14.36
CA LYS A 56 -2.13 4.14 15.58
C LYS A 56 -2.69 5.54 15.29
N THR A 57 -3.90 5.77 15.76
CA THR A 57 -4.65 7.02 15.65
C THR A 57 -5.31 7.31 16.99
N ASP A 58 -5.68 8.57 17.24
CA ASP A 58 -6.30 8.98 18.50
C ASP A 58 -7.74 8.47 18.60
N VAL A 59 -8.45 8.43 17.46
CA VAL A 59 -9.76 7.78 17.35
C VAL A 59 -9.63 6.32 16.90
N LYS A 60 -10.54 5.45 17.36
CA LYS A 60 -10.58 4.04 16.95
C LYS A 60 -11.12 3.91 15.53
N ILE A 61 -10.23 3.66 14.57
CA ILE A 61 -10.59 3.42 13.17
C ILE A 61 -10.59 1.91 12.87
N ARG A 62 -11.66 1.41 12.25
CA ARG A 62 -11.80 -0.02 11.89
C ARG A 62 -10.75 -0.45 10.85
N ASN A 63 -10.60 0.34 9.80
CA ASN A 63 -9.64 0.10 8.71
C ASN A 63 -8.40 0.96 8.94
N ASN A 64 -7.42 0.44 9.67
CA ASN A 64 -6.18 1.17 10.00
C ASN A 64 -4.89 0.44 9.58
N ARG A 65 -5.00 -0.59 8.74
CA ARG A 65 -3.89 -1.39 8.23
C ARG A 65 -3.90 -1.34 6.70
N PRO A 66 -3.32 -0.32 6.06
CA PRO A 66 -3.16 -0.27 4.61
C PRO A 66 -2.11 -1.30 4.15
N ASP A 67 -2.19 -1.75 2.89
CA ASP A 67 -1.18 -2.65 2.33
C ASP A 67 0.21 -1.98 2.35
N ILE A 68 0.29 -0.70 1.92
CA ILE A 68 1.52 0.11 2.05
C ILE A 68 1.18 1.53 2.49
N PHE A 69 1.90 2.01 3.49
CA PHE A 69 1.92 3.40 3.95
C PHE A 69 3.25 4.04 3.56
N ILE A 70 3.19 5.27 3.05
CA ILE A 70 4.38 6.06 2.73
C ILE A 70 4.21 7.45 3.33
N LEU A 71 5.16 7.91 4.14
CA LEU A 71 5.31 9.31 4.54
C LEU A 71 6.50 9.90 3.78
N ASP A 72 6.24 10.76 2.79
CA ASP A 72 7.28 11.53 2.11
C ASP A 72 7.66 12.74 2.98
N LYS A 73 8.82 12.66 3.64
CA LYS A 73 9.28 13.69 4.60
C LYS A 73 9.68 14.99 3.91
N LYS A 74 10.04 14.94 2.63
CA LYS A 74 10.43 16.14 1.87
C LYS A 74 9.21 16.89 1.34
N LYS A 75 8.19 16.17 0.90
CA LYS A 75 6.95 16.75 0.39
C LYS A 75 5.89 16.99 1.46
N ASN A 76 6.11 16.46 2.67
CA ASN A 76 5.11 16.41 3.73
C ASN A 76 3.77 15.87 3.18
N LYS A 77 3.82 14.65 2.63
CA LYS A 77 2.66 13.98 2.02
C LYS A 77 2.63 12.53 2.45
N ILE A 78 1.46 12.05 2.84
CA ILE A 78 1.20 10.63 3.09
C ILE A 78 0.51 10.03 1.86
N THR A 79 0.94 8.82 1.48
CA THR A 79 0.26 8.00 0.48
C THR A 79 -0.10 6.65 1.10
N LEU A 80 -1.37 6.29 1.01
CA LEU A 80 -1.91 4.98 1.39
C LEU A 80 -2.17 4.19 0.11
N ILE A 81 -1.54 3.02 -0.03
CA ILE A 81 -1.73 2.13 -1.17
C ILE A 81 -2.52 0.92 -0.72
N GLU A 82 -3.51 0.53 -1.52
CA GLU A 82 -4.32 -0.66 -1.33
C GLU A 82 -4.35 -1.47 -2.63
N VAL A 83 -3.85 -2.70 -2.59
CA VAL A 83 -3.72 -3.58 -3.74
C VAL A 83 -4.97 -4.43 -3.90
N GLY A 84 -5.53 -4.51 -5.10
CA GLY A 84 -6.65 -5.37 -5.46
C GLY A 84 -6.34 -6.28 -6.63
N ILE A 85 -6.82 -7.52 -6.58
CA ILE A 85 -6.81 -8.43 -7.72
C ILE A 85 -8.25 -8.82 -8.00
N THR A 86 -8.71 -8.62 -9.23
CA THR A 86 -10.12 -8.82 -9.56
C THR A 86 -10.29 -9.27 -11.01
N SER A 87 -11.49 -9.68 -11.41
CA SER A 87 -11.80 -9.89 -12.83
C SER A 87 -12.00 -8.54 -13.53
N GLN A 88 -11.89 -8.54 -14.86
CA GLN A 88 -12.11 -7.32 -15.66
C GLN A 88 -13.48 -6.67 -15.37
N ASP A 89 -14.52 -7.49 -15.21
CA ASP A 89 -15.90 -7.02 -15.00
C ASP A 89 -16.10 -6.29 -13.66
N SER A 90 -15.26 -6.59 -12.66
CA SER A 90 -15.37 -6.04 -11.31
C SER A 90 -14.34 -4.94 -11.03
N LEU A 91 -13.57 -4.51 -12.03
CA LEU A 91 -12.47 -3.55 -11.85
C LEU A 91 -12.93 -2.23 -11.21
N GLN A 92 -13.91 -1.56 -11.82
CA GLN A 92 -14.39 -0.24 -11.34
C GLN A 92 -14.98 -0.30 -9.93
N ILE A 93 -15.69 -1.39 -9.61
CA ILE A 93 -16.30 -1.60 -8.29
C ILE A 93 -15.20 -1.75 -7.24
N VAL A 94 -14.22 -2.63 -7.48
CA VAL A 94 -13.11 -2.89 -6.54
C VAL A 94 -12.21 -1.67 -6.36
N GLU A 95 -11.94 -0.90 -7.42
CA GLU A 95 -11.21 0.37 -7.32
C GLU A 95 -11.94 1.37 -6.42
N THR A 96 -13.24 1.55 -6.62
CA THR A 96 -14.05 2.49 -5.82
C THR A 96 -14.13 2.06 -4.36
N GLU A 97 -14.33 0.77 -4.10
CA GLU A 97 -14.35 0.22 -2.74
C GLU A 97 -13.02 0.45 -2.02
N LYS A 98 -11.88 0.20 -2.69
CA LYS A 98 -10.55 0.39 -2.12
C LYS A 98 -10.20 1.84 -1.89
N LEU A 99 -10.61 2.73 -2.78
CA LEU A 99 -10.43 4.17 -2.62
C LEU A 99 -11.13 4.67 -1.35
N ARG A 100 -12.40 4.27 -1.13
CA ARG A 100 -13.21 4.73 0.01
C ARG A 100 -12.86 4.06 1.34
N LYS A 101 -12.18 2.90 1.30
CA LYS A 101 -11.87 2.08 2.50
C LYS A 101 -11.14 2.85 3.59
N TYR A 102 -10.28 3.80 3.20
CA TYR A 102 -9.38 4.54 4.09
C TYR A 102 -9.70 6.03 4.21
N ASP A 103 -10.86 6.51 3.75
CA ASP A 103 -11.20 7.95 3.83
C ASP A 103 -11.09 8.49 5.26
N LEU A 104 -11.63 7.75 6.25
CA LEU A 104 -11.54 8.13 7.66
C LEU A 104 -10.10 8.13 8.17
N LEU A 105 -9.29 7.14 7.77
CA LEU A 105 -7.88 7.05 8.16
C LEU A 105 -7.08 8.21 7.53
N ALA A 106 -7.35 8.53 6.27
CA ALA A 106 -6.68 9.61 5.57
C ALA A 106 -6.96 10.97 6.22
N ASN A 107 -8.21 11.23 6.60
CA ASN A 107 -8.59 12.46 7.31
C ASN A 107 -7.85 12.58 8.65
N GLU A 108 -7.86 11.51 9.45
CA GLU A 108 -7.20 11.49 10.75
C GLU A 108 -5.68 11.68 10.63
N LEU A 109 -5.04 10.99 9.68
CA LEU A 109 -3.61 11.16 9.42
C LEU A 109 -3.27 12.56 8.92
N GLY A 110 -4.14 13.18 8.11
CA GLY A 110 -3.99 14.55 7.68
C GLY A 110 -3.95 15.54 8.85
N LEU A 111 -4.76 15.30 9.88
CA LEU A 111 -4.78 16.08 11.11
C LEU A 111 -3.54 15.83 11.97
N ILE A 112 -3.19 14.56 12.24
CA ILE A 112 -2.05 14.18 13.10
C ILE A 112 -0.73 14.69 12.52
N TYR A 113 -0.49 14.46 11.22
CA TYR A 113 0.78 14.80 10.57
C TYR A 113 0.78 16.20 9.96
N ARG A 114 -0.37 16.91 9.97
CA ARG A 114 -0.56 18.22 9.32
C ARG A 114 -0.06 18.21 7.87
N CYS A 115 -0.50 17.22 7.11
CA CYS A 115 0.02 16.91 5.79
C CYS A 115 -1.11 16.47 4.83
N SER A 116 -0.89 16.56 3.53
CA SER A 116 -1.87 16.03 2.56
C SER A 116 -1.80 14.50 2.54
N VAL A 117 -2.95 13.83 2.51
CA VAL A 117 -3.03 12.37 2.39
C VAL A 117 -3.71 11.99 1.09
N GLU A 118 -3.13 11.01 0.38
CA GLU A 118 -3.65 10.47 -0.87
C GLU A 118 -3.84 8.97 -0.74
N ILE A 119 -4.99 8.46 -1.21
CA ILE A 119 -5.27 7.03 -1.28
C ILE A 119 -5.14 6.60 -2.74
N ILE A 120 -4.33 5.57 -2.99
CA ILE A 120 -4.11 5.02 -4.33
C ILE A 120 -4.54 3.56 -4.35
N PRO A 121 -5.68 3.22 -4.98
CA PRO A 121 -6.01 1.83 -5.27
C PRO A 121 -5.12 1.33 -6.40
N TYR A 122 -4.38 0.24 -6.16
CA TYR A 122 -3.61 -0.46 -7.20
C TYR A 122 -4.32 -1.75 -7.55
N VAL A 123 -5.27 -1.68 -8.47
CA VAL A 123 -6.11 -2.83 -8.86
C VAL A 123 -5.61 -3.42 -10.17
N MET A 124 -5.41 -4.74 -10.18
CA MET A 124 -5.04 -5.48 -11.39
C MET A 124 -6.07 -6.51 -11.73
N THR A 125 -6.30 -6.65 -13.03
CA THR A 125 -7.20 -7.68 -13.55
C THR A 125 -6.44 -8.97 -13.74
N TRP A 126 -7.15 -10.07 -13.51
CA TRP A 126 -6.66 -11.42 -13.75
C TRP A 126 -7.65 -12.12 -14.68
N ASP A 127 -7.20 -12.42 -15.89
CA ASP A 127 -7.98 -13.05 -16.96
C ASP A 127 -8.02 -14.57 -16.87
N GLY A 128 -7.17 -15.19 -16.04
CA GLY A 128 -7.34 -16.55 -15.56
C GLY A 128 -7.49 -17.63 -16.62
N ILE A 129 -7.04 -17.39 -17.85
CA ILE A 129 -6.89 -18.45 -18.84
C ILE A 129 -5.76 -19.38 -18.32
N VAL A 130 -6.17 -20.53 -17.78
CA VAL A 130 -5.30 -21.69 -17.51
C VAL A 130 -5.69 -22.78 -18.49
#